data_AF-A0A530QLH5-F1
#
_entry.id   AF-A0A530QLH5-F1
#
_cell.length_a   1.000
_cell.length_b   1.000
_cell.length_c   1.000
_cell.angle_alpha   90.00
_cell.angle_beta   90.00
_cell.angle_gamma   90.00
#
_symmetry.space_group_name_H-M   'P 1'
#
loop_
_entity.id
_entity.type
_entity.pdbx_description
1 polymer ?
#
loop_
_entity_poly.entity_id
_entity_poly.type
_entity_poly.pdbx_seq_one_letter_code
_entity_poly.pdbx_strand_id
1 'polypeptide(L)' 'MDSSIKKKRARGRLSREMIEDAAFEVIEREGLSGFSMRKLAAALGCEAMSIYHHYPSQAHLYEALVDRQMNALVI' A
#
# COMPACT_ATOMS: atom_id res chain seq x y z
N MET A 1 17.16 19.29 13.13
CA MET A 1 17.49 18.56 11.89
C MET A 1 16.77 17.22 11.95
N ASP A 2 15.94 16.75 11.03
CA ASP A 2 15.34 17.25 9.80
C ASP A 2 14.01 16.46 9.73
N SER A 3 12.88 17.12 9.98
CA SER A 3 11.56 16.47 10.01
C SER A 3 10.66 17.06 8.93
N SER A 4 11.22 17.40 7.75
CA SER A 4 10.49 18.15 6.74
C SER A 4 10.63 17.64 5.31
N ILE A 5 10.85 16.33 5.14
CA ILE A 5 10.68 15.65 3.84
C ILE A 5 9.51 14.65 3.88
N LYS A 6 8.38 15.00 4.50
CA LYS A 6 7.09 14.51 3.99
C LYS A 6 6.64 15.46 2.87
N LYS A 7 7.47 15.55 1.83
CA LYS A 7 7.09 16.18 0.55
C LYS A 7 5.75 15.55 0.16
N LYS A 8 4.70 16.37 0.04
CA LYS A 8 3.52 16.11 -0.80
C LYS A 8 3.98 15.17 -1.91
N ARG A 9 3.67 13.88 -1.83
CA ARG A 9 3.96 12.96 -2.94
C ARG A 9 3.23 13.64 -4.11
N ALA A 10 4.00 14.18 -5.06
CA ALA A 10 3.43 14.67 -6.30
C ALA A 10 2.50 13.56 -6.77
N ARG A 11 1.25 13.89 -7.10
CA ARG A 11 0.23 12.90 -7.50
C ARG A 11 0.66 12.23 -8.80
N GLY A 12 1.69 11.40 -8.72
CA GLY A 12 2.11 10.47 -9.73
C GLY A 12 0.99 9.45 -9.89
N ARG A 13 0.92 8.88 -11.08
CA ARG A 13 -0.06 7.84 -11.38
C ARG A 13 0.08 6.73 -10.34
N LEU A 14 -1.06 6.28 -9.79
CA LEU A 14 -1.10 5.15 -8.87
C LEU A 14 -0.33 3.96 -9.48
N SER A 15 0.53 3.34 -8.69
CA SER A 15 1.36 2.21 -9.11
C SER A 15 1.21 1.06 -8.11
N ARG A 16 1.57 -0.16 -8.55
CA ARG A 16 1.59 -1.35 -7.69
C ARG A 16 2.48 -1.15 -6.47
N GLU A 17 3.70 -0.67 -6.68
CA GLU A 17 4.67 -0.38 -5.63
C GLU A 17 4.12 0.62 -4.59
N MET A 18 3.52 1.73 -5.03
CA MET A 18 2.91 2.71 -4.11
C MET A 18 1.76 2.12 -3.30
N ILE A 19 0.95 1.27 -3.90
CA ILE A 19 -0.16 0.58 -3.22
C ILE A 19 0.40 -0.37 -2.16
N GLU A 20 1.41 -1.16 -2.52
CA GLU A 20 2.04 -2.15 -1.64
C GLU A 20 2.74 -1.48 -0.45
N ASP A 21 3.49 -0.40 -0.68
CA ASP A 21 4.12 0.40 0.38
C ASP A 21 3.08 0.92 1.38
N ALA A 22 2.03 1.55 0.87
CA ALA A 22 0.96 2.07 1.72
C ALA A 22 0.20 0.95 2.45
N ALA A 23 0.10 -0.24 1.84
CA ALA A 23 -0.52 -1.39 2.48
C ALA A 23 0.32 -1.87 3.67
N PHE A 24 1.64 -1.99 3.53
CA PHE A 24 2.53 -2.27 4.66
C PHE A 24 2.39 -1.21 5.76
N GLU A 25 2.43 0.08 5.42
CA GLU A 25 2.26 1.17 6.40
C GLU A 25 0.93 1.09 7.17
N VAL A 26 -0.16 0.68 6.51
CA VAL A 26 -1.47 0.49 7.16
C VAL A 26 -1.47 -0.76 8.05
N ILE A 27 -0.90 -1.87 7.58
CA ILE A 27 -0.83 -3.13 8.34
C ILE A 27 0.05 -2.98 9.57
N GLU A 28 1.18 -2.30 9.48
CA GLU A 28 2.07 -2.03 10.62
C GLU A 28 1.37 -1.20 11.70
N ARG A 29 0.56 -0.22 11.29
CA ARG A 29 -0.14 0.68 12.22
C ARG A 29 -1.38 0.04 12.85
N GLU A 30 -2.14 -0.75 12.09
CA GLU A 30 -3.48 -1.20 12.47
C GLU A 30 -3.61 -2.71 12.65
N GLY A 31 -2.55 -3.46 12.33
CA GLY A 31 -2.57 -4.91 12.24
C GLY A 31 -3.36 -5.42 11.03
N LEU A 32 -3.18 -6.71 10.71
CA LEU A 32 -3.89 -7.37 9.61
C LEU A 32 -5.41 -7.40 9.80
N SER A 33 -5.90 -7.58 11.03
CA SER A 33 -7.34 -7.57 11.35
C SER A 33 -7.97 -6.19 11.18
N GLY A 34 -7.18 -5.13 11.36
CA GLY A 34 -7.61 -3.75 11.15
C GLY A 34 -7.57 -3.30 9.69
N PHE A 35 -6.89 -4.05 8.81
CA PHE A 35 -6.68 -3.65 7.41
C PHE A 35 -7.96 -3.79 6.57
N SER A 36 -8.17 -2.83 5.65
CA SER A 36 -9.19 -2.95 4.58
C SER A 36 -8.80 -2.13 3.36
N MET A 37 -9.34 -2.49 2.19
CA MET A 37 -9.13 -1.74 0.94
C MET A 37 -9.60 -0.28 1.04
N ARG A 38 -10.62 0.01 1.85
CA ARG A 38 -11.10 1.38 2.10
C ARG A 38 -10.09 2.21 2.88
N LYS A 39 -9.47 1.62 3.92
CA LYS A 39 -8.45 2.30 4.72
C LYS A 39 -7.18 2.55 3.90
N LEU A 40 -6.80 1.59 3.05
CA LEU A 40 -5.71 1.76 2.10
C LEU A 40 -5.99 2.91 1.11
N ALA A 41 -7.19 2.95 0.54
CA ALA A 41 -7.60 4.05 -0.36
C ALA A 41 -7.56 5.41 0.34
N ALA A 42 -8.04 5.48 1.59
CA ALA A 42 -7.95 6.69 2.40
C ALA A 42 -6.50 7.12 2.66
N ALA A 43 -5.60 6.17 2.96
CA ALA A 43 -4.17 6.44 3.15
C ALA A 43 -3.49 6.95 1.87
N LEU A 44 -3.93 6.48 0.71
CA LEU A 44 -3.43 6.89 -0.61
C LEU A 44 -4.10 8.16 -1.15
N GLY A 45 -5.17 8.65 -0.51
CA GLY A 45 -5.94 9.79 -0.99
C GLY A 45 -6.65 9.52 -2.32
N CYS A 46 -7.07 8.28 -2.58
CA CYS A 46 -7.77 7.86 -3.80
C CYS A 46 -9.07 7.11 -3.47
N GLU A 47 -9.85 6.79 -4.50
CA GLU A 47 -10.99 5.89 -4.37
C GLU A 47 -10.54 4.43 -4.37
N ALA A 48 -11.28 3.56 -3.67
CA ALA A 48 -10.97 2.13 -3.63
C ALA A 48 -10.98 1.49 -5.03
N MET A 49 -11.85 1.96 -5.94
CA MET A 49 -11.89 1.50 -7.33
C MET A 49 -10.55 1.70 -8.05
N SER A 50 -9.81 2.78 -7.73
CA SER A 50 -8.49 3.02 -8.31
C SER A 50 -7.51 1.90 -7.94
N ILE A 51 -7.59 1.37 -6.72
CA ILE A 51 -6.76 0.25 -6.27
C ILE A 51 -7.23 -1.05 -6.94
N TYR A 52 -8.54 -1.25 -7.10
CA TYR A 52 -9.08 -2.44 -7.74
C TYR A 52 -8.66 -2.60 -9.21
N HIS A 53 -8.28 -1.51 -9.89
CA HIS A 53 -7.64 -1.59 -11.22
C HIS A 53 -6.25 -2.25 -11.20
N HIS A 54 -5.57 -2.28 -10.06
CA HIS A 54 -4.27 -2.94 -9.88
C HIS A 54 -4.42 -4.33 -9.23
N TYR A 55 -5.29 -4.43 -8.22
CA TYR A 55 -5.52 -5.68 -7.49
C TYR A 55 -7.02 -5.98 -7.48
N PRO A 56 -7.49 -7.01 -8.20
CA PRO A 56 -8.92 -7.28 -8.32
C PRO A 56 -9.57 -7.68 -6.99
N SER A 57 -8.78 -8.10 -5.99
CA SER A 57 -9.26 -8.30 -4.62
C SER A 57 -8.17 -8.04 -3.59
N GLN A 58 -8.56 -7.95 -2.32
CA GLN A 58 -7.65 -7.86 -1.18
C GLN A 58 -6.71 -9.08 -1.08
N ALA A 59 -7.16 -10.26 -1.49
CA ALA A 59 -6.33 -11.46 -1.51
C ALA A 59 -5.17 -11.32 -2.51
N HIS A 60 -5.44 -10.80 -3.72
CA HIS A 60 -4.38 -10.56 -4.71
C HIS A 60 -3.36 -9.51 -4.24
N LEU A 61 -3.80 -8.51 -3.47
CA LEU A 61 -2.87 -7.58 -2.84
C LEU A 61 -2.00 -8.30 -1.80
N TYR A 62 -2.59 -9.15 -0.95
CA TYR A 62 -1.83 -9.91 0.03
C TYR A 62 -0.83 -10.88 -0.59
N GLU A 63 -1.20 -11.57 -1.67
CA GLU A 63 -0.27 -12.40 -2.45
C GLU A 63 0.94 -11.57 -2.90
N ALA A 64 0.72 -10.40 -3.49
CA ALA A 64 1.81 -9.53 -3.92
C ALA A 64 2.68 -9.01 -2.75
N LEU A 65 2.08 -8.70 -1.60
CA LEU A 65 2.84 -8.31 -0.40
C LEU A 65 3.71 -9.45 0.12
N VAL A 66 3.18 -10.67 0.15
CA VAL A 66 3.93 -11.87 0.55
C VAL A 66 5.07 -12.12 -0.43
N ASP A 67 4.80 -12.11 -1.74
CA ASP A 67 5.81 -12.32 -2.77
C ASP A 67 6.94 -11.29 -2.65
N ARG A 68 6.58 -10.01 -2.49
CA ARG A 68 7.56 -8.93 -2.30
C ARG A 68 8.39 -9.13 -1.04
N GLN A 69 7.77 -9.49 0.07
CA GLN A 69 8.47 -9.71 1.34
C GLN A 69 9.40 -10.92 1.28
N MET A 70 8.97 -12.01 0.64
CA MET A 70 9.78 -13.21 0.44
C MET A 70 10.96 -12.93 -0.48
N ASN A 71 10.77 -12.19 -1.56
CA ASN A 71 11.84 -11.81 -2.47
C ASN A 71 12.89 -10.90 -1.80
N ALA A 72 12.49 -10.06 -0.85
CA ALA A 72 13.42 -9.23 -0.07
C ALA A 72 14.26 -10.03 0.94
N LEU A 73 13.80 -11.22 1.35
CA LEU A 73 14.50 -12.09 2.30
C LEU A 73 15.54 -13.00 1.62
N VAL A 74 15.37 -13.28 0.33
CA VAL A 74 16.31 -14.06 -0.47
C VAL A 74 17.34 -13.10 -1.06
N ILE A 75 18.42 -12.87 -0.30
CA ILE A 75 19.64 -12.16 -0.76
C ILE A 75 20.55 -13.14 -1.49
#